data_AF-G8Z926-F1
#
_entry.id   AF-G8Z926-F1
#
_cell.length_a   1.000
_cell.length_b   1.000
_cell.length_c   1.000
_cell.angle_alpha   90.00
_cell.angle_beta   90.00
_cell.angle_gamma   90.00
#
_symmetry.space_group_name_H-M   'P 1'
#
loop_
_entity.id
_entity.type
_entity.pdbx_description
1 polymer ?
#
loop_
_entity_poly.entity_id
_entity_poly.type
_entity_poly.pdbx_seq_one_letter_code
_entity_poly.pdbx_strand_id
1 'polypeptide(L)' 'WKFETTKYYCTVIDAPGHRDFIKNMITGTSQADCAVLIIDSTTGGFEAGISKDGQTREHALLAFTLGVKQMICCC' A
#
# COMPACT_ATOMS: atom_id res chain seq x y z
N TRP A 1 13.55 -4.78 2.84
CA TRP A 1 14.00 -6.16 3.19
C TRP A 1 13.98 -6.99 1.90
N LYS A 2 14.88 -7.96 1.68
CA LYS A 2 14.89 -8.77 0.44
C LYS A 2 14.62 -10.22 0.79
N PHE A 3 13.69 -10.86 0.09
CA PHE A 3 13.39 -12.28 0.26
C PHE A 3 13.39 -12.98 -1.10
N GLU A 4 13.88 -14.21 -1.10
CA GLU A 4 13.98 -15.03 -2.28
C GLU A 4 12.96 -16.16 -2.17
N THR A 5 12.14 -16.31 -3.20
CA THR A 5 11.26 -17.46 -3.40
C THR A 5 11.86 -18.36 -4.46
N THR A 6 11.35 -19.58 -4.61
CA THR A 6 11.84 -20.57 -5.59
C THR A 6 11.84 -20.08 -7.04
N LYS A 7 11.10 -19.01 -7.36
CA LYS A 7 11.01 -18.43 -8.70
C LYS A 7 11.36 -16.94 -8.80
N TYR A 8 11.33 -16.19 -7.69
CA TYR A 8 11.43 -14.72 -7.74
C TYR A 8 12.26 -14.16 -6.59
N TYR A 9 13.07 -13.15 -6.90
CA TYR A 9 13.70 -12.26 -5.94
C TYR A 9 12.77 -11.08 -5.67
N CYS A 10 12.25 -10.98 -4.46
CA CYS A 10 11.32 -9.94 -4.08
C CYS A 10 11.99 -8.96 -3.12
N THR A 11 11.76 -7.67 -3.34
CA THR A 11 12.18 -6.61 -2.42
C THR A 11 10.92 -6.03 -1.77
N VAL A 12 10.89 -6.08 -0.44
CA VAL A 12 9.84 -5.43 0.37
C VAL A 12 10.25 -3.98 0.59
N ILE A 13 9.34 -3.10 0.20
CA ILE A 13 9.39 -1.66 0.44
C ILE A 13 8.28 -1.36 1.44
N ASP A 14 8.64 -0.77 2.57
CA ASP A 14 7.66 -0.34 3.57
C ASP A 14 7.16 1.07 3.23
N ALA A 15 5.84 1.25 3.28
CA ALA A 15 5.17 2.49 2.92
C ALA A 15 4.52 3.08 4.19
N PRO A 16 5.06 4.17 4.74
CA PRO A 16 4.48 4.80 5.93
C PRO A 16 3.10 5.38 5.61
N GLY A 17 2.09 5.04 6.42
CA GLY A 17 0.70 5.44 6.22
C GLY A 17 0.28 6.79 6.83
N HIS A 18 1.23 7.60 7.27
CA HIS A 18 0.95 8.94 7.81
C HIS A 18 1.14 9.99 6.72
N ARG A 19 0.23 10.97 6.65
CA ARG A 19 0.17 11.99 5.57
C ARG A 19 1.48 12.70 5.29
N ASP A 20 2.28 12.96 6.33
CA ASP A 20 3.57 13.64 6.21
C ASP A 20 4.61 12.83 5.41
N PHE A 21 4.41 11.53 5.24
CA PHE A 21 5.34 10.63 4.53
C PHE A 21 4.81 10.13 3.19
N ILE A 22 3.77 10.75 2.61
CA ILE A 22 3.26 10.42 1.27
C ILE A 22 4.37 10.47 0.20
N LYS A 23 5.35 11.38 0.34
CA LYS A 23 6.50 11.45 -0.59
C LYS A 23 7.34 10.17 -0.57
N ASN A 24 7.55 9.59 0.61
CA ASN A 24 8.31 8.34 0.75
C ASN A 24 7.53 7.17 0.15
N MET A 25 6.21 7.15 0.33
CA MET A 25 5.34 6.19 -0.34
C MET A 25 5.43 6.30 -1.86
N ILE A 26 5.41 7.51 -2.43
CA ILE A 26 5.49 7.71 -3.88
C ILE A 26 6.80 7.15 -4.45
N THR A 27 7.94 7.48 -3.84
CA THR A 27 9.25 7.01 -4.30
C THR A 27 9.40 5.48 -4.16
N GLY A 28 8.81 4.89 -3.11
CA GLY A 28 8.82 3.45 -2.91
C GLY A 28 7.89 2.70 -3.87
N THR A 29 6.67 3.20 -4.04
CA THR A 29 5.63 2.56 -4.86
C THR A 29 5.93 2.67 -6.35
N SER A 30 6.62 3.72 -6.79
CA SER A 30 7.09 3.86 -8.18
C SER A 30 8.09 2.76 -8.61
N GLN A 31 8.70 2.05 -7.66
CA GLN A 31 9.61 0.93 -7.94
C GLN A 31 8.94 -0.43 -7.76
N ALA A 32 7.68 -0.46 -7.35
CA ALA A 32 6.95 -1.68 -7.04
C ALA A 32 5.99 -2.03 -8.18
N ASP A 33 6.08 -3.27 -8.67
CA ASP A 33 5.14 -3.81 -9.67
C ASP A 33 3.84 -4.31 -9.03
N CYS A 34 3.91 -4.68 -7.75
CA CYS A 34 2.80 -5.21 -6.95
C CYS A 34 2.72 -4.46 -5.61
N ALA A 35 1.51 -4.24 -5.10
CA ALA A 35 1.28 -3.67 -3.76
C ALA A 35 0.42 -4.58 -2.90
N VAL A 36 0.66 -4.54 -1.60
CA VAL A 36 -0.20 -5.16 -0.59
C VAL A 36 -0.87 -4.03 0.20
N LEU A 37 -2.19 -4.00 0.16
CA LEU A 37 -3.01 -3.06 0.91
C LEU A 37 -3.55 -3.75 2.15
N ILE A 38 -3.19 -3.24 3.31
CA ILE A 38 -3.69 -3.73 4.60
C ILE A 38 -4.88 -2.87 5.01
N ILE A 39 -5.97 -3.54 5.34
CA ILE A 39 -7.25 -2.95 5.73
C ILE A 39 -7.54 -3.42 7.15
N ASP A 40 -7.98 -2.51 8.02
CA ASP A 40 -8.42 -2.88 9.36
C ASP A 40 -9.77 -3.63 9.28
N SER A 41 -9.86 -4.81 9.90
CA SER A 41 -11.10 -5.60 9.99
C SER A 41 -11.97 -5.24 11.21
N THR A 42 -11.50 -4.36 12.08
CA THR A 42 -12.25 -3.92 13.25
C THR A 42 -13.42 -3.03 12.85
N THR A 43 -14.60 -3.27 13.43
CA THR A 43 -15.76 -2.37 13.32
C THR A 43 -15.40 -0.97 13.81
N GLY A 44 -15.53 0.02 12.93
CA GLY A 44 -15.13 1.42 13.13
C GLY A 44 -13.77 1.77 12.50
N GLY A 45 -12.82 0.82 12.48
CA GLY A 45 -11.51 0.98 11.85
C GLY A 45 -11.59 0.90 10.32
N PHE A 46 -12.35 -0.07 9.81
CA PHE A 46 -12.66 -0.18 8.38
C PHE A 46 -13.36 1.08 7.86
N GLU A 47 -14.40 1.53 8.54
CA GLU A 47 -15.20 2.69 8.17
C GLU A 47 -14.38 3.98 8.19
N ALA A 48 -13.49 4.16 9.18
CA ALA A 48 -12.59 5.31 9.24
C ALA A 48 -11.56 5.29 8.09
N GLY A 49 -11.02 4.12 7.75
CA GLY A 49 -10.04 3.95 6.67
C GLY A 49 -10.60 4.13 5.26
N ILE A 50 -11.88 3.75 5.05
CA ILE A 50 -12.57 3.85 3.75
C ILE A 50 -13.33 5.17 3.56
N SER A 51 -13.47 5.96 4.61
CA SER A 51 -14.13 7.28 4.57
C SER A 51 -13.44 8.24 3.58
N LYS A 52 -14.08 9.36 3.26
CA LYS A 52 -13.56 10.36 2.30
C LYS A 52 -12.15 10.85 2.65
N ASP A 53 -11.86 10.98 3.94
CA ASP A 53 -10.57 11.43 4.47
C ASP A 53 -9.68 10.26 4.97
N GLY A 54 -10.12 9.03 4.72
CA GLY A 54 -9.47 7.81 5.15
C GLY A 54 -8.18 7.54 4.39
N GLN A 55 -7.13 7.17 5.14
CA GLN A 55 -5.80 6.94 4.58
C GLN A 55 -5.74 5.73 3.65
N THR A 56 -6.49 4.66 3.93
CA THR A 56 -6.50 3.44 3.11
C THR A 56 -6.98 3.75 1.68
N ARG A 57 -8.01 4.59 1.55
CA ARG A 57 -8.54 5.02 0.25
C ARG A 57 -7.56 5.90 -0.53
N GLU A 58 -6.95 6.86 0.15
CA GLU A 58 -5.95 7.76 -0.45
C GLU A 58 -4.73 6.99 -0.96
N HIS A 59 -4.21 6.06 -0.15
CA HIS A 59 -3.08 5.21 -0.52
C HIS A 59 -3.40 4.27 -1.68
N ALA A 60 -4.60 3.70 -1.72
CA ALA A 60 -5.03 2.86 -2.85
C ALA A 60 -5.07 3.65 -4.17
N LEU A 61 -5.56 4.90 -4.14
CA LEU A 61 -5.60 5.77 -5.31
C LEU A 61 -4.20 6.18 -5.78
N LEU A 62 -3.30 6.48 -4.84
CA LEU A 62 -1.91 6.80 -5.14
C LEU A 62 -1.19 5.61 -5.78
N ALA A 63 -1.34 4.41 -5.20
CA ALA A 63 -0.75 3.20 -5.77
C ALA A 63 -1.25 2.92 -7.20
N PHE A 64 -2.54 3.15 -7.46
CA PHE A 64 -3.10 3.03 -8.81
C PHE A 64 -2.50 4.06 -9.79
N THR A 65 -2.39 5.32 -9.35
CA THR A 65 -1.84 6.41 -10.17
C THR A 65 -0.35 6.23 -10.48
N LEU A 66 0.40 5.59 -9.57
CA LEU A 66 1.82 5.26 -9.74
C LEU A 66 2.06 4.03 -10.63
N GLY A 67 1.00 3.36 -11.09
CA GLY A 67 1.10 2.29 -12.08
C GLY A 67 1.25 0.89 -11.50
N VAL A 68 0.95 0.69 -10.21
CA VAL A 68 0.88 -0.66 -9.64
C VAL A 68 -0.28 -1.42 -10.27
N LYS A 69 0.03 -2.45 -11.06
CA LYS A 69 -0.98 -3.22 -11.82
C LYS A 69 -1.63 -4.32 -10.99
N GLN A 70 -0.91 -4.85 -10.00
CA GLN A 70 -1.38 -5.94 -9.16
C GLN A 70 -1.46 -5.48 -7.72
N MET A 71 -2.66 -5.48 -7.16
CA MET A 71 -2.91 -5.12 -5.77
C MET A 71 -3.53 -6.30 -5.05
N ILE A 72 -2.97 -6.64 -3.89
CA ILE A 72 -3.47 -7.68 -2.99
C ILE A 72 -4.07 -6.97 -1.78
N CYS A 73 -5.34 -7.24 -1.47
CA CYS A 73 -5.99 -6.71 -0.27
C CYS A 73 -5.95 -7.74 0.86
N CYS A 74 -5.52 -7.31 2.03
CA CYS A 74 -5.54 -8.10 3.26
C CYS A 74 -6.39 -7.38 4.31
N CYS A 75 -7.25 -8.11 5.02
CA CYS A 75 -8.08 -7.63 6.12
C CYS A 75 -7.85 -8.41 7.41
#